data_AF-A0A442J526-F1
#
_entry.id   AF-A0A442J526-F1
#
_cell.length_a   1.000
_cell.length_b   1.000
_cell.length_c   1.000
_cell.angle_alpha   90.00
_cell.angle_beta   90.00
_cell.angle_gamma   90.00
#
_symmetry.space_group_name_H-M   'P 1'
#
loop_
_entity.id
_entity.type
_entity.pdbx_description
1 polymer ?
#
loop_
_entity_poly.entity_id
_entity_poly.type
_entity_poly.pdbx_seq_one_letter_code
_entity_poly.pdbx_strand_id
1 'polypeptide(L)'
;GQCPTYNQLTFNGPGNMGLPRDATTPYMGGRMGDGNWNLSGYWSTNFGSASYPSSWDTTKPTRYDVYKYEIANNLVGTASTGGEVGTPPNSCQPPVTTVDRRLIYGAILNCDELEATNDLSGHSTGLPVEAFASFFITEPVSSPSDDASIMVELVDITGRGGQGTLDNFLRDEAQLYR
;
A
#
# COMPACT_ATOMS: atom_id res chain seq x y z
N GLY A 1 1.59 -26.20 14.68
CA GLY A 1 2.89 -25.51 14.65
C GLY A 1 2.69 -24.08 15.08
N GLN A 2 3.66 -23.45 15.75
CA GLN A 2 3.61 -22.00 15.95
C GLN A 2 3.79 -21.29 14.60
N CYS A 3 3.13 -20.14 14.42
CA CYS A 3 3.50 -19.21 13.36
C CYS A 3 4.99 -18.90 13.48
N PRO A 4 5.75 -18.90 12.38
CA PRO A 4 7.05 -18.27 12.38
C PRO A 4 6.91 -16.85 12.91
N THR A 5 7.87 -16.42 13.72
CA THR A 5 8.01 -15.02 14.11
C THR A 5 8.39 -14.23 12.86
N TYR A 6 7.40 -13.77 12.09
CA TYR A 6 7.57 -12.97 10.87
C TYR A 6 7.89 -11.50 11.16
N ASN A 7 8.57 -11.22 12.26
CA ASN A 7 9.18 -9.92 12.53
C ASN A 7 10.55 -9.78 11.84
N GLN A 8 11.03 -10.80 11.10
CA GLN A 8 12.11 -10.64 10.13
C GLN A 8 11.54 -10.26 8.76
N LEU A 9 11.87 -9.06 8.30
CA LEU A 9 11.62 -8.61 6.94
C LEU A 9 12.49 -9.44 5.98
N THR A 10 11.90 -10.40 5.27
CA THR A 10 12.59 -11.24 4.28
C THR A 10 12.62 -10.61 2.88
N PHE A 11 11.88 -9.52 2.69
CA PHE A 11 11.66 -8.80 1.43
C PHE A 11 12.91 -8.18 0.80
N ASN A 12 14.04 -8.11 1.52
CA ASN A 12 15.32 -7.62 1.01
C ASN A 12 16.46 -8.66 1.19
N GLY A 13 16.11 -9.92 1.44
CA GLY A 13 17.07 -11.02 1.44
C GLY A 13 17.60 -11.30 0.03
N PRO A 14 18.77 -11.94 -0.11
CA PRO A 14 19.30 -12.35 -1.41
C PRO A 14 18.26 -13.13 -2.23
N GLY A 15 17.89 -12.61 -3.41
CA GLY A 15 16.91 -13.23 -4.30
C GLY A 15 15.43 -12.94 -3.98
N ASN A 16 15.14 -12.11 -2.98
CA ASN A 16 13.80 -11.66 -2.63
C ASN A 16 13.68 -10.16 -2.90
N MET A 17 12.49 -9.70 -3.29
CA MET A 17 12.25 -8.27 -3.46
C MET A 17 10.83 -7.90 -3.03
N GLY A 18 10.70 -7.05 -2.01
CA GLY A 18 9.44 -6.36 -1.70
C GLY A 18 9.09 -5.38 -2.81
N LEU A 19 7.89 -4.79 -2.78
CA LEU A 19 7.53 -3.73 -3.72
C LEU A 19 8.52 -2.56 -3.55
N PRO A 20 9.40 -2.29 -4.53
CA PRO A 20 10.48 -1.33 -4.35
C PRO A 20 9.95 0.08 -4.11
N ARG A 21 10.62 0.86 -3.29
CA ARG A 21 10.39 2.31 -3.20
C ARG A 21 10.79 3.01 -4.51
N ASP A 22 10.33 4.24 -4.69
CA ASP A 22 10.76 5.07 -5.82
C ASP A 22 12.25 5.39 -5.72
N ALA A 23 12.91 5.56 -6.87
CA ALA A 23 14.33 5.86 -6.91
C ALA A 23 14.66 7.24 -6.33
N THR A 24 13.69 8.16 -6.37
CA THR A 24 13.81 9.50 -5.80
C THR A 24 12.54 9.88 -5.04
N THR A 25 12.67 10.77 -4.06
CA THR A 25 11.55 11.35 -3.31
C THR A 25 11.53 12.88 -3.46
N PRO A 26 11.19 13.40 -4.65
CA PRO A 26 11.33 14.83 -4.93
C PRO A 26 10.29 15.71 -4.24
N TYR A 27 9.21 15.11 -3.69
CA TYR A 27 8.08 15.84 -3.13
C TYR A 27 8.04 15.76 -1.60
N MET A 28 7.33 16.72 -0.99
CA MET A 28 7.09 16.80 0.47
C MET A 28 8.38 16.67 1.31
N GLY A 29 9.45 17.35 0.90
CA GLY A 29 10.72 17.36 1.63
C GLY A 29 11.40 15.99 1.73
N GLY A 30 11.24 15.13 0.72
CA GLY A 30 11.84 13.79 0.73
C GLY A 30 10.90 12.67 1.16
N ARG A 31 9.63 12.99 1.48
CA ARG A 31 8.64 12.02 1.99
C ARG A 31 7.76 11.41 0.93
N MET A 32 7.71 11.98 -0.27
CA MET A 32 6.87 11.50 -1.36
C MET A 32 7.69 11.26 -2.62
N GLY A 33 7.52 10.07 -3.16
CA GLY A 33 8.13 9.60 -4.40
C GLY A 33 7.42 10.12 -5.66
N ASP A 34 8.02 9.88 -6.82
CA ASP A 34 7.53 10.28 -8.14
C ASP A 34 6.71 9.21 -8.86
N GLY A 35 6.44 8.07 -8.21
CA GLY A 35 5.80 6.89 -8.79
C GLY A 35 6.73 6.06 -9.68
N ASN A 36 8.01 6.41 -9.79
CA ASN A 36 8.96 5.73 -10.65
C ASN A 36 9.74 4.65 -9.89
N TRP A 37 9.14 3.46 -9.82
CA TRP A 37 9.69 2.30 -9.11
C TRP A 37 10.25 1.21 -10.04
N ASN A 38 11.12 0.35 -9.53
CA ASN A 38 11.79 -0.67 -10.33
C ASN A 38 10.92 -1.92 -10.57
N LEU A 39 9.89 -1.79 -11.42
CA LEU A 39 9.01 -2.90 -11.80
C LEU A 39 9.81 -4.08 -12.41
N SER A 40 10.73 -3.81 -13.32
CA SER A 40 11.51 -4.86 -13.99
C SER A 40 12.35 -5.67 -13.02
N GLY A 41 12.98 -5.01 -12.04
CA GLY A 41 13.74 -5.68 -10.98
C GLY A 41 12.85 -6.50 -10.06
N TYR A 42 11.71 -5.93 -9.67
CA TYR A 42 10.71 -6.62 -8.86
C TYR A 42 10.17 -7.87 -9.54
N TRP A 43 9.75 -7.73 -10.80
CA TRP A 43 9.12 -8.82 -11.55
C TRP A 43 10.11 -9.94 -11.84
N SER A 44 11.32 -9.61 -12.32
CA SER A 44 12.36 -10.60 -12.61
C SER A 44 12.81 -11.36 -11.36
N THR A 45 12.85 -10.71 -10.20
CA THR A 45 13.29 -11.32 -8.94
C THR A 45 12.23 -12.26 -8.36
N ASN A 46 10.96 -11.85 -8.39
CA ASN A 46 9.87 -12.60 -7.75
C ASN A 46 9.15 -13.60 -8.67
N PHE A 47 9.06 -13.31 -9.96
CA PHE A 47 8.23 -14.07 -10.90
C PHE A 47 8.98 -14.54 -12.15
N GLY A 48 10.26 -14.16 -12.30
CA GLY A 48 11.10 -14.58 -13.42
C GLY A 48 10.48 -14.24 -14.78
N SER A 49 10.14 -15.27 -15.56
CA SER A 49 9.55 -15.13 -16.89
C SER A 49 8.02 -15.17 -16.93
N ALA A 50 7.34 -15.07 -15.78
CA ALA A 50 5.88 -14.97 -15.75
C ALA A 50 5.40 -13.78 -16.57
N SER A 51 4.30 -13.95 -17.29
CA SER A 51 3.72 -12.89 -18.11
C SER A 51 3.02 -11.82 -17.26
N TYR A 52 3.17 -10.56 -17.66
CA TYR A 52 2.41 -9.41 -17.18
C TYR A 52 1.86 -8.61 -18.38
N PRO A 53 0.90 -7.70 -18.16
CA PRO A 53 0.34 -6.89 -19.24
C PRO A 53 1.43 -6.11 -19.98
N SER A 54 1.52 -6.28 -21.30
CA SER A 54 2.53 -5.59 -22.13
C SER A 54 2.43 -4.07 -22.08
N SER A 55 1.27 -3.52 -21.72
CA SER A 55 1.11 -2.09 -21.47
C SER A 55 2.02 -1.57 -20.36
N TRP A 56 2.49 -2.42 -19.44
CA TRP A 56 3.39 -2.05 -18.35
C TRP A 56 4.82 -1.73 -18.81
N ASP A 57 5.20 -2.19 -20.00
CA ASP A 57 6.49 -1.86 -20.60
C ASP A 57 6.58 -0.39 -21.02
N THR A 58 5.43 0.22 -21.36
CA THR A 58 5.34 1.62 -21.80
C THR A 58 4.71 2.53 -20.75
N THR A 59 3.78 2.00 -19.97
CA THR A 59 3.03 2.74 -18.94
C THR A 59 3.14 1.98 -17.63
N LYS A 60 4.03 2.45 -16.76
CA LYS A 60 4.30 1.79 -15.50
C LYS A 60 3.03 1.71 -14.63
N PRO A 61 2.65 0.51 -14.14
CA PRO A 61 1.54 0.35 -13.23
C PRO A 61 1.85 0.92 -11.85
N THR A 62 0.79 1.20 -11.09
CA THR A 62 0.91 1.43 -9.65
C THR A 62 1.29 0.12 -8.94
N ARG A 63 1.88 0.20 -7.75
CA ARG A 63 2.14 -1.01 -6.94
C ARG A 63 0.83 -1.70 -6.55
N TYR A 64 -0.24 -0.93 -6.33
CA TYR A 64 -1.56 -1.48 -6.07
C TYR A 64 -2.12 -2.28 -7.27
N ASP A 65 -1.90 -1.83 -8.50
CA ASP A 65 -2.29 -2.59 -9.70
C ASP A 65 -1.53 -3.91 -9.83
N VAL A 66 -0.22 -3.88 -9.55
CA VAL A 66 0.61 -5.09 -9.54
C VAL A 66 0.14 -6.07 -8.45
N TYR A 67 -0.13 -5.57 -7.24
CA TYR A 67 -0.66 -6.39 -6.15
C TYR A 67 -2.01 -7.04 -6.49
N LYS A 68 -2.96 -6.28 -7.08
CA LYS A 68 -4.23 -6.85 -7.56
C LYS A 68 -4.01 -7.91 -8.63
N TYR A 69 -3.11 -7.65 -9.58
CA TYR A 69 -2.79 -8.58 -10.66
C TYR A 69 -2.20 -9.89 -10.13
N GLU A 70 -1.29 -9.84 -9.17
CA GLU A 70 -0.70 -11.02 -8.53
C GLU A 70 -1.76 -11.91 -7.91
N ILE A 71 -2.74 -11.33 -7.21
CA ILE A 71 -3.85 -12.06 -6.62
C ILE A 71 -4.74 -12.67 -7.71
N ALA A 72 -5.14 -11.85 -8.69
CA ALA A 72 -6.03 -12.28 -9.77
C ALA A 72 -5.45 -13.41 -10.64
N ASN A 73 -4.12 -13.48 -10.74
CA ASN A 73 -3.41 -14.47 -11.56
C ASN A 73 -2.73 -15.57 -10.73
N ASN A 74 -3.07 -15.70 -9.44
CA ASN A 74 -2.52 -16.73 -8.54
C ASN A 74 -0.99 -16.71 -8.42
N LEU A 75 -0.36 -15.54 -8.55
CA LEU A 75 1.09 -15.39 -8.49
C LEU A 75 1.62 -15.28 -7.06
N VAL A 76 0.78 -15.00 -6.06
CA VAL A 76 1.17 -14.83 -4.65
C VAL A 76 1.93 -16.04 -4.09
N GLY A 77 1.60 -17.25 -4.55
CA GLY A 77 2.28 -18.49 -4.15
C GLY A 77 3.57 -18.79 -4.91
N THR A 78 3.96 -17.95 -5.87
CA THR A 78 5.20 -18.11 -6.64
C THR A 78 6.39 -17.82 -5.76
N ALA A 79 7.35 -18.76 -5.72
CA ALA A 79 8.60 -18.53 -5.01
C ALA A 79 9.47 -17.56 -5.81
N SER A 80 9.95 -16.53 -5.13
CA SER A 80 11.02 -15.66 -5.62
C SER A 80 12.33 -16.44 -5.80
N THR A 81 13.33 -15.80 -6.40
CA THR A 81 14.67 -16.40 -6.61
C THR A 81 15.32 -16.86 -5.30
N GLY A 82 15.04 -16.17 -4.19
CA GLY A 82 15.50 -16.51 -2.84
C GLY A 82 14.59 -17.46 -2.08
N GLY A 83 13.49 -17.93 -2.70
CA GLY A 83 12.59 -18.94 -2.15
C GLY A 83 11.43 -18.40 -1.31
N GLU A 84 11.35 -17.08 -1.08
CA GLU A 84 10.21 -16.49 -0.37
C GLU A 84 8.94 -16.57 -1.21
N VAL A 85 7.82 -16.87 -0.54
CA VAL A 85 6.47 -16.87 -1.11
C VAL A 85 5.60 -15.86 -0.37
N GLY A 86 4.64 -15.25 -1.05
CA GLY A 86 3.72 -14.28 -0.46
C GLY A 86 2.60 -14.91 0.39
N THR A 87 2.57 -16.24 0.50
CA THR A 87 1.55 -16.99 1.25
C THR A 87 2.10 -17.36 2.63
N PRO A 88 1.40 -17.00 3.73
CA PRO A 88 1.81 -17.41 5.06
C PRO A 88 1.75 -18.95 5.18
N PRO A 89 2.68 -19.59 5.91
CA PRO A 89 2.67 -21.03 6.11
C PRO A 89 1.39 -21.47 6.82
N ASN A 90 0.98 -22.71 6.53
CA ASN A 90 -0.25 -23.34 7.03
C ASN A 90 -0.38 -23.42 8.57
N SER A 91 0.68 -23.08 9.31
CA SER A 91 0.68 -22.96 10.76
C SER A 91 0.13 -21.63 11.28
N CYS A 92 -0.27 -20.71 10.38
CA CYS A 92 -0.83 -19.41 10.71
C CYS A 92 -2.34 -19.30 10.49
N GLN A 93 -2.93 -18.22 11.03
CA GLN A 93 -4.32 -17.86 10.74
C GLN A 93 -4.55 -17.85 9.23
N PRO A 94 -5.71 -18.32 8.75
CA PRO A 94 -6.02 -18.33 7.34
C PRO A 94 -5.83 -16.92 6.78
N PRO A 95 -5.16 -16.78 5.62
CA PRO A 95 -4.93 -15.46 5.04
C PRO A 95 -6.26 -14.77 4.79
N VAL A 96 -6.33 -13.48 5.16
CA VAL A 96 -7.46 -12.64 4.75
C VAL A 96 -7.54 -12.67 3.23
N THR A 97 -8.68 -13.11 2.71
CA THR A 97 -8.91 -13.35 1.27
C THR A 97 -9.48 -12.14 0.54
N THR A 98 -9.86 -11.09 1.26
CA THR A 98 -10.27 -9.83 0.65
C THR A 98 -9.05 -9.08 0.13
N VAL A 99 -9.18 -8.51 -1.08
CA VAL A 99 -8.09 -7.79 -1.77
C VAL A 99 -7.60 -6.62 -0.90
N ASP A 100 -8.48 -6.00 -0.13
CA ASP A 100 -8.25 -4.72 0.55
C ASP A 100 -7.52 -4.82 1.90
N ARG A 101 -6.94 -5.98 2.24
CA ARG A 101 -6.20 -6.16 3.51
C ARG A 101 -4.98 -5.25 3.70
N ARG A 102 -4.53 -4.58 2.64
CA ARG A 102 -3.42 -3.60 2.66
C ARG A 102 -3.87 -2.18 2.29
N LEU A 103 -5.17 -1.95 2.12
CA LEU A 103 -5.70 -0.60 1.97
C LEU A 103 -6.02 -0.03 3.34
N ILE A 104 -5.49 1.15 3.62
CA ILE A 104 -5.88 1.98 4.76
C ILE A 104 -6.57 3.23 4.22
N TYR A 105 -7.53 3.73 4.99
CA TYR A 105 -8.30 4.91 4.64
C TYR A 105 -7.94 6.02 5.63
N GLY A 106 -7.65 7.21 5.11
CA GLY A 106 -7.21 8.35 5.91
C GLY A 106 -7.86 9.65 5.45
N ALA A 107 -8.10 10.54 6.40
CA ALA A 107 -8.46 11.92 6.11
C ALA A 107 -7.21 12.73 5.73
N ILE A 108 -7.33 13.56 4.71
CA ILE A 108 -6.34 14.54 4.29
C ILE A 108 -6.75 15.89 4.87
N LEU A 109 -5.79 16.54 5.52
CA LEU A 109 -5.95 17.80 6.21
C LEU A 109 -5.04 18.86 5.56
N ASN A 110 -5.50 20.10 5.54
CA ASN A 110 -4.68 21.23 5.10
C ASN A 110 -3.81 21.73 6.26
N CYS A 111 -2.57 21.24 6.36
CA CYS A 111 -1.67 21.61 7.46
C CYS A 111 -1.40 23.13 7.51
N ASP A 112 -1.26 23.80 6.36
CA ASP A 112 -0.93 25.24 6.33
C ASP A 112 -2.08 26.08 6.94
N GLU A 113 -3.33 25.71 6.66
CA GLU A 113 -4.51 26.35 7.23
C GLU A 113 -4.68 26.03 8.72
N LEU A 114 -4.35 24.79 9.11
CA LEU A 114 -4.40 24.34 10.50
C LEU A 114 -3.29 24.97 11.37
N GLU A 115 -2.11 25.23 10.80
CA GLU A 115 -1.04 25.97 11.47
C GLU A 115 -1.38 27.46 11.63
N ALA A 116 -2.04 28.06 10.63
CA ALA A 116 -2.46 29.46 10.68
C ALA A 116 -3.56 29.73 11.73
N THR A 117 -4.38 28.72 12.02
CA THR A 117 -5.47 28.78 13.02
C THR A 117 -5.10 28.15 14.37
N ASN A 118 -4.04 27.34 14.37
CA ASN A 118 -3.29 26.70 15.46
C ASN A 118 -4.13 25.95 16.50
N ASP A 119 -4.19 24.61 16.37
CA ASP A 119 -3.87 23.66 17.45
C ASP A 119 -3.85 22.22 16.90
N LEU A 120 -3.03 21.89 15.89
CA LEU A 120 -2.89 20.49 15.47
C LEU A 120 -1.99 19.75 16.45
N SER A 121 -2.59 18.87 17.24
CA SER A 121 -1.91 18.02 18.22
C SER A 121 -2.50 16.61 18.14
N GLY A 122 -1.85 15.62 18.75
CA GLY A 122 -2.28 14.22 18.68
C GLY A 122 -3.69 13.94 19.24
N HIS A 123 -4.34 14.91 19.88
CA HIS A 123 -5.68 14.79 20.47
C HIS A 123 -6.69 15.84 19.94
N SER A 124 -6.34 16.57 18.88
CA SER A 124 -7.21 17.60 18.33
C SER A 124 -8.48 16.99 17.74
N THR A 125 -9.61 17.64 18.01
CA THR A 125 -10.95 17.20 17.57
C THR A 125 -11.57 18.27 16.66
N GLY A 126 -12.53 17.87 15.83
CA GLY A 126 -13.23 18.81 14.94
C GLY A 126 -12.35 19.38 13.82
N LEU A 127 -11.34 18.61 13.38
CA LEU A 127 -10.44 19.04 12.32
C LEU A 127 -11.19 19.10 10.97
N PRO A 128 -11.10 20.22 10.21
CA PRO A 128 -11.66 20.30 8.86
C PRO A 128 -10.95 19.30 7.94
N VAL A 129 -11.72 18.35 7.41
CA VAL A 129 -11.24 17.34 6.45
C VAL A 129 -11.42 17.89 5.04
N GLU A 130 -10.33 17.96 4.28
CA GLU A 130 -10.34 18.40 2.88
C GLU A 130 -10.78 17.28 1.94
N ALA A 131 -10.30 16.07 2.21
CA ALA A 131 -10.60 14.88 1.42
C ALA A 131 -10.37 13.61 2.24
N PHE A 132 -10.90 12.49 1.76
CA PHE A 132 -10.49 11.17 2.21
C PHE A 132 -9.69 10.50 1.10
N ALA A 133 -8.74 9.67 1.50
CA ALA A 133 -7.90 8.92 0.58
C ALA A 133 -7.78 7.46 1.00
N SER A 134 -7.60 6.60 0.01
CA SER A 134 -7.17 5.22 0.20
C SER A 134 -5.68 5.11 -0.10
N PHE A 135 -4.99 4.35 0.72
CA PHE A 135 -3.55 4.21 0.70
C PHE A 135 -3.20 2.73 0.76
N PHE A 136 -2.41 2.27 -0.20
CA PHE A 136 -1.91 0.91 -0.23
C PHE A 136 -0.59 0.81 0.53
N ILE A 137 -0.55 -0.03 1.56
CA ILE A 137 0.67 -0.32 2.32
C ILE A 137 1.62 -1.15 1.45
N THR A 138 2.76 -0.56 1.10
CA THR A 138 3.72 -1.17 0.16
C THR A 138 4.69 -2.13 0.85
N GLU A 139 4.93 -1.93 2.15
CA GLU A 139 5.85 -2.76 2.95
C GLU A 139 5.44 -2.77 4.43
N PRO A 140 5.88 -3.78 5.21
CA PRO A 140 5.63 -3.78 6.65
C PRO A 140 6.34 -2.64 7.36
N VAL A 141 5.79 -2.23 8.50
CA VAL A 141 6.41 -1.23 9.37
C VAL A 141 7.74 -1.76 9.88
N SER A 142 8.82 -1.02 9.63
CA SER A 142 10.20 -1.50 9.85
C SER A 142 10.64 -1.56 11.31
N SER A 143 9.85 -0.98 12.22
CA SER A 143 10.17 -0.88 13.65
C SER A 143 8.89 -0.81 14.47
N PRO A 144 8.85 -1.40 15.68
CA PRO A 144 7.75 -1.19 16.63
C PRO A 144 7.87 0.14 17.40
N SER A 145 8.86 0.98 17.10
CA SER A 145 9.03 2.30 17.71
C SER A 145 7.84 3.21 17.43
N ASP A 146 7.51 4.09 18.37
CA ASP A 146 6.40 5.05 18.23
C ASP A 146 6.57 6.00 17.03
N ASP A 147 7.82 6.24 16.60
CA ASP A 147 8.15 7.09 15.44
C ASP A 147 8.29 6.30 14.12
N ALA A 148 7.81 5.05 14.07
CA ALA A 148 7.94 4.23 12.89
C ALA A 148 7.11 4.79 11.71
N SER A 149 7.73 4.85 10.54
CA SER A 149 7.05 5.28 9.32
C SER A 149 6.31 4.12 8.66
N ILE A 150 5.08 4.37 8.23
CA ILE A 150 4.33 3.49 7.34
C ILE A 150 4.54 3.98 5.91
N MET A 151 4.99 3.12 5.02
CA MET A 151 5.13 3.47 3.61
C MET A 151 3.88 3.07 2.85
N VAL A 152 3.33 4.04 2.12
CA VAL A 152 2.08 3.89 1.40
C VAL A 152 2.13 4.51 0.01
N GLU A 153 1.35 3.95 -0.90
CA GLU A 153 1.02 4.53 -2.20
C GLU A 153 -0.41 5.07 -2.15
N LEU A 154 -0.62 6.34 -2.53
CA LEU A 154 -1.97 6.90 -2.69
C LEU A 154 -2.67 6.18 -3.85
N VAL A 155 -3.81 5.55 -3.57
CA VAL A 155 -4.59 4.79 -4.56
C VAL A 155 -5.73 5.62 -5.12
N ASP A 156 -6.46 6.30 -4.24
CA ASP A 156 -7.58 7.16 -4.62
C ASP A 156 -7.77 8.28 -3.60
N ILE A 157 -8.40 9.37 -4.02
CA ILE A 157 -8.78 10.52 -3.19
C ILE A 157 -10.20 10.96 -3.56
N THR A 158 -11.01 11.33 -2.58
CA THR A 158 -12.36 11.84 -2.84
C THR A 158 -12.34 13.16 -3.59
N GLY A 159 -13.36 13.42 -4.41
CA GLY A 159 -13.54 14.70 -5.11
C GLY A 159 -13.13 14.64 -6.59
N ARG A 160 -12.97 15.82 -7.20
CA ARG A 160 -12.93 16.00 -8.66
C ARG A 160 -11.72 15.36 -9.37
N GLY A 161 -10.75 14.83 -8.62
CA GLY A 161 -9.57 14.12 -9.13
C GLY A 161 -9.52 12.64 -8.77
N GLY A 162 -10.53 12.12 -8.08
CA GLY A 162 -10.60 10.72 -7.67
C GLY A 162 -11.02 9.75 -8.76
N GLN A 163 -10.67 8.48 -8.57
CA GLN A 163 -11.17 7.32 -9.32
C GLN A 163 -12.59 6.89 -8.88
N GLY A 164 -13.18 7.58 -7.88
CA GLY A 164 -14.55 7.36 -7.40
C GLY A 164 -14.73 6.09 -6.55
N THR A 165 -13.64 5.40 -6.21
CA THR A 165 -13.69 4.19 -5.36
C THR A 165 -14.06 4.51 -3.92
N LEU A 166 -13.91 5.78 -3.53
CA LEU A 166 -14.24 6.31 -2.20
C LEU A 166 -15.65 6.92 -2.12
N ASP A 167 -16.38 7.04 -3.23
CA ASP A 167 -17.69 7.71 -3.26
C ASP A 167 -18.74 6.95 -2.42
N ASN A 168 -18.65 5.62 -2.38
CA ASN A 168 -19.52 4.78 -1.55
C ASN A 168 -19.11 4.79 -0.07
N PHE A 169 -17.83 5.03 0.24
CA PHE A 169 -17.34 5.05 1.62
C PHE A 169 -17.78 6.32 2.37
N LEU A 170 -17.97 7.43 1.64
CA LEU A 170 -18.56 8.67 2.16
C LEU A 170 -20.10 8.62 2.27
N ARG A 171 -20.73 7.64 1.62
CA ARG A 171 -22.17 7.45 1.58
C ARG A 171 -22.51 6.11 2.21
N ASP A 172 -22.24 5.97 3.51
CA ASP A 172 -22.94 4.92 4.26
C ASP A 172 -24.41 5.34 4.32
N GLU A 173 -25.18 4.87 3.34
CA GLU A 173 -26.60 5.15 3.21
C GLU A 173 -27.28 4.74 4.51
N ALA A 174 -28.08 5.63 5.11
CA ALA A 174 -28.86 5.32 6.29
C ALA A 174 -29.73 4.07 6.01
N GLN A 175 -29.31 2.91 6.50
CA GLN A 175 -30.11 1.69 6.43
C GLN A 175 -31.30 1.86 7.36
N LEU A 176 -32.47 2.16 6.78
CA LEU A 176 -33.73 2.19 7.49
C LEU A 176 -34.14 0.74 7.79
N TYR A 177 -33.80 0.24 8.98
CA TYR A 177 -34.38 -1.01 9.48
C TYR A 177 -35.88 -0.80 9.68
N ARG A 178 -36.67 -1.70 9.13
CA ARG A 178 -38.11 -1.79 9.37
C ARG A 178 -38.43 -3.04 10.18
#